data_AF-A0A9Q0GH11-F1
#
_entry.id   AF-A0A9Q0GH11-F1
#
_cell.length_a   1.000
_cell.length_b   1.000
_cell.length_c   1.000
_cell.angle_alpha   90.00
_cell.angle_beta   90.00
_cell.angle_gamma   90.00
#
_symmetry.space_group_name_H-M   'P 1'
#
loop_
_entity.id
_entity.type
_entity.pdbx_description
1 polymer ?
#
loop_
_entity_poly.entity_id
_entity_poly.type
_entity_poly.pdbx_seq_one_letter_code
_entity_poly.pdbx_strand_id
1 'polypeptide(L)'
;MTYLIRIQSVEEMHVLLSNLPRALTQIYSEIRQWKEDDCAFNRLCWVLLRALPPCVRHDDFIGAIADGVGCMVDCSKETRNQSRMDVAEILILTTDFGCINRTLSVSIGVMET
;
A
#
# COMPACT_ATOMS: atom_id res chain seq x y z
N MET A 1 -18.46 -12.66 0.97
CA MET A 1 -17.94 -11.32 0.65
C MET A 1 -19.15 -10.40 0.54
N THR A 2 -19.24 -9.38 1.40
CA THR A 2 -20.42 -8.51 1.53
C THR A 2 -20.05 -7.11 1.02
N TYR A 3 -20.77 -6.61 0.02
CA TYR A 3 -20.58 -5.26 -0.51
C TYR A 3 -21.64 -4.33 0.07
N LEU A 4 -21.21 -3.17 0.58
CA LEU A 4 -22.10 -2.09 1.00
C LEU A 4 -22.02 -0.98 -0.03
N ILE A 5 -23.12 -0.75 -0.74
CA ILE A 5 -23.24 0.33 -1.73
C ILE A 5 -24.09 1.43 -1.10
N ARG A 6 -23.55 2.64 -1.05
CA ARG A 6 -24.27 3.81 -0.54
C ARG A 6 -25.15 4.38 -1.65
N ILE A 7 -26.45 4.36 -1.44
CA ILE A 7 -27.46 4.87 -2.38
C ILE A 7 -28.06 6.16 -1.82
N GLN A 8 -28.30 7.16 -2.69
CA GLN A 8 -28.81 8.47 -2.30
C GLN A 8 -30.31 8.64 -2.61
N SER A 9 -30.89 7.86 -3.53
CA SER A 9 -32.33 7.88 -3.82
C SER A 9 -32.90 6.50 -4.21
N VAL A 10 -34.23 6.37 -4.14
CA VAL A 10 -34.94 5.13 -4.47
C VAL A 10 -34.87 4.85 -5.98
N GLU A 11 -34.90 5.89 -6.82
CA GLU A 11 -34.73 5.78 -8.27
C GLU A 11 -33.33 5.25 -8.62
N GLU A 12 -32.29 5.74 -7.93
CA GLU A 12 -30.91 5.26 -8.10
C GLU A 12 -30.80 3.77 -7.72
N MET A 13 -31.46 3.33 -6.64
CA MET A 13 -31.54 1.92 -6.27
C MET A 13 -32.13 1.06 -7.39
N HIS A 14 -33.23 1.48 -8.02
CA HIS A 14 -33.87 0.72 -9.09
C HIS A 14 -33.01 0.62 -10.36
N VAL A 15 -32.30 1.69 -10.71
CA VAL A 15 -31.32 1.67 -11.82
C VAL A 15 -30.16 0.74 -11.50
N LEU A 16 -29.68 0.72 -10.25
CA LEU A 16 -28.58 -0.14 -9.82
C LEU A 16 -29.00 -1.61 -9.80
N LEU A 17 -30.18 -1.93 -9.28
CA LEU A 17 -30.74 -3.29 -9.23
C LEU A 17 -31.02 -3.86 -10.63
N SER A 18 -31.49 -3.03 -11.57
CA SER A 18 -31.73 -3.48 -12.95
C SER A 18 -30.44 -3.76 -13.72
N ASN A 19 -29.35 -3.05 -13.41
CA ASN A 19 -28.04 -3.26 -14.02
C ASN A 19 -27.14 -4.22 -13.24
N LEU A 20 -27.51 -4.57 -12.00
CA LEU A 20 -26.76 -5.43 -11.10
C LEU A 20 -26.36 -6.76 -11.75
N PRO A 21 -27.23 -7.49 -12.46
CA PRO A 21 -26.86 -8.76 -13.07
C PRO A 21 -25.69 -8.59 -14.04
N ARG A 22 -25.70 -7.54 -14.86
CA ARG A 22 -24.65 -7.30 -15.86
C ARG A 22 -23.34 -6.82 -15.22
N ALA A 23 -23.43 -5.93 -14.24
CA ALA A 23 -22.27 -5.44 -13.49
C ALA A 23 -21.62 -6.56 -12.67
N LEU A 24 -22.43 -7.38 -12.01
CA LEU A 24 -21.96 -8.56 -11.28
C LEU A 24 -21.36 -9.57 -12.25
N THR A 25 -21.97 -9.89 -13.39
CA THR A 25 -21.37 -10.83 -14.34
C THR A 25 -20.00 -10.36 -14.82
N GLN A 26 -19.78 -9.05 -15.00
CA GLN A 26 -18.46 -8.52 -15.33
C GLN A 26 -17.46 -8.71 -14.18
N ILE A 27 -17.86 -8.40 -12.94
CA ILE A 27 -17.02 -8.61 -11.74
C ILE A 27 -16.73 -10.10 -11.49
N TYR A 28 -17.72 -10.98 -11.69
CA TYR A 28 -17.63 -12.42 -11.51
C TYR A 28 -16.97 -13.13 -12.70
N SER A 29 -16.94 -12.52 -13.89
CA SER A 29 -16.19 -13.05 -15.05
C SER A 29 -14.68 -13.04 -14.84
N GLU A 30 -14.21 -12.21 -13.91
CA GLU A 30 -12.81 -12.15 -13.48
C GLU A 30 -12.52 -13.08 -12.30
N ILE A 31 -13.54 -13.68 -11.67
CA ILE A 31 -13.35 -14.66 -10.60
C ILE A 31 -12.89 -15.97 -11.24
N ARG A 32 -11.57 -16.10 -11.36
CA ARG A 32 -10.92 -17.36 -11.67
C ARG A 32 -11.05 -18.32 -10.49
N GLN A 33 -11.27 -19.59 -10.83
CA GLN A 33 -11.18 -20.67 -9.86
C GLN A 33 -9.76 -20.72 -9.31
N TRP A 34 -9.62 -20.59 -7.99
CA TRP A 34 -8.33 -20.67 -7.29
C TRP A 34 -7.65 -22.01 -7.57
N LYS A 35 -6.37 -21.95 -7.93
CA LYS A 35 -5.48 -23.11 -8.06
C LYS A 35 -4.37 -23.02 -7.02
N GLU A 36 -3.76 -24.15 -6.67
CA GLU A 36 -2.64 -24.19 -5.72
C GLU A 36 -1.45 -23.34 -6.20
N ASP A 37 -1.30 -23.16 -7.52
CA ASP A 37 -0.29 -22.29 -8.12
C ASP A 37 -0.63 -20.79 -8.03
N ASP A 38 -1.86 -20.41 -7.68
CA ASP A 38 -2.30 -19.02 -7.49
C ASP A 38 -1.91 -18.49 -6.10
N CYS A 39 -0.74 -18.88 -5.59
CA CYS A 39 -0.18 -18.27 -4.39
C CYS A 39 0.25 -16.82 -4.71
N ALA A 40 -0.21 -15.86 -3.90
CA ALA A 40 0.20 -14.47 -4.03
C ALA A 40 1.72 -14.37 -3.87
N PHE A 41 2.44 -14.16 -4.98
CA PHE A 41 3.89 -14.04 -4.97
C PHE A 41 4.35 -12.75 -4.30
N ASN A 42 3.52 -11.71 -4.38
CA ASN A 42 3.75 -10.40 -3.80
C ASN A 42 2.60 -10.03 -2.87
N ARG A 43 2.89 -9.19 -1.87
CA ARG A 43 1.90 -8.55 -1.01
C ARG A 43 2.17 -7.06 -0.91
N LEU A 44 1.09 -6.29 -0.74
CA LEU A 44 1.17 -4.90 -0.30
C LEU A 44 1.18 -4.87 1.23
N CYS A 45 2.13 -4.14 1.81
CA CYS A 45 2.29 -4.04 3.24
C CYS A 45 2.63 -2.61 3.65
N TRP A 46 1.98 -2.12 4.70
CA TRP A 46 2.37 -0.86 5.35
C TRP A 46 3.53 -1.12 6.31
N VAL A 47 4.61 -0.37 6.16
CA VAL A 47 5.79 -0.42 7.03
C VAL A 47 6.06 0.94 7.64
N LEU A 48 6.50 0.90 8.89
CA LEU A 48 6.79 2.09 9.67
C LEU A 48 8.29 2.27 9.81
N LEU A 49 8.82 3.29 9.14
CA LEU A 49 10.20 3.73 9.30
C LEU A 49 10.29 4.67 10.50
N ARG A 50 11.20 4.37 11.43
CA ARG A 50 11.42 5.15 12.66
C ARG A 50 12.81 5.76 12.66
N ALA A 51 12.98 6.80 13.48
CA ALA A 51 14.25 7.50 13.65
C ALA A 51 14.80 8.08 12.34
N LEU A 52 13.90 8.49 11.43
CA LEU A 52 14.27 9.19 10.21
C LEU A 52 14.74 10.61 10.56
N PRO A 53 15.95 11.02 10.16
CA PRO A 53 16.38 12.39 10.31
C PRO A 53 15.49 13.32 9.46
N PRO A 54 15.09 14.50 9.97
CA PRO A 54 14.22 15.42 9.24
C PRO A 54 14.80 15.85 7.88
N CYS A 55 16.13 15.91 7.75
CA CYS A 55 16.82 16.37 6.55
C CYS A 55 16.84 15.38 5.37
N VAL A 56 16.46 14.12 5.56
CA VAL A 56 16.53 13.08 4.52
C VAL A 56 15.17 12.52 4.12
N ARG A 57 14.11 13.30 4.34
CA ARG A 57 12.73 12.83 4.22
C ARG A 57 12.15 12.91 2.80
N HIS A 58 13.03 12.95 1.80
CA HIS A 58 12.64 12.96 0.39
C HIS A 58 12.21 11.55 -0.04
N ASP A 59 11.20 11.47 -0.90
CA ASP A 59 10.65 10.19 -1.37
C ASP A 59 11.74 9.28 -1.97
N ASP A 60 12.74 9.86 -2.65
CA ASP A 60 13.88 9.13 -3.20
C ASP A 60 14.71 8.40 -2.14
N PHE A 61 14.98 9.07 -1.01
CA PHE A 61 15.75 8.47 0.08
C PHE A 61 14.95 7.42 0.83
N ILE A 62 13.65 7.71 1.07
CA ILE A 62 12.74 6.76 1.70
C ILE A 62 12.58 5.51 0.82
N GLY A 63 12.48 5.68 -0.49
CA GLY A 63 12.46 4.60 -1.47
C GLY A 63 13.74 3.77 -1.43
N ALA A 64 14.91 4.41 -1.41
CA ALA A 64 16.19 3.71 -1.30
C ALA A 64 16.33 2.89 0.01
N ILE A 65 15.75 3.36 1.13
CA ILE A 65 15.66 2.57 2.36
C ILE A 65 14.72 1.38 2.18
N ALA A 66 13.57 1.61 1.53
CA ALA A 66 12.55 0.60 1.31
C ALA A 66 13.05 -0.56 0.43
N ASP A 67 13.94 -0.30 -0.54
CA ASP A 67 14.49 -1.30 -1.46
C ASP A 67 15.12 -2.52 -0.76
N GLY A 68 15.60 -2.36 0.48
CA GLY A 68 16.12 -3.47 1.30
C GLY A 68 15.04 -4.46 1.79
N VAL A 69 13.75 -4.12 1.66
CA VAL A 69 12.60 -4.91 2.12
C VAL A 69 11.47 -5.03 1.08
N GLY A 70 11.41 -4.17 0.07
CA GLY A 70 10.43 -4.20 -1.01
C GLY A 70 10.46 -2.92 -1.87
N CYS A 71 9.57 -2.83 -2.85
CA CYS A 71 9.44 -1.62 -3.67
C CYS A 71 8.46 -0.65 -3.00
N MET A 72 8.84 0.60 -2.77
CA MET A 72 7.91 1.63 -2.33
C MET A 72 6.86 1.91 -3.40
N VAL A 73 5.58 1.97 -2.99
CA VAL A 73 4.43 2.23 -3.87
C VAL A 73 3.78 3.56 -3.53
N ASP A 74 3.62 3.87 -2.23
CA ASP A 74 3.02 5.12 -1.76
C ASP A 74 3.45 5.42 -0.31
N CYS A 75 3.03 6.56 0.23
CA CYS A 75 3.19 6.95 1.62
C CYS A 75 1.88 7.45 2.23
N SER A 76 1.75 7.36 3.55
CA SER A 76 0.55 7.84 4.25
C SER A 76 0.40 9.36 4.14
N LYS A 77 -0.81 9.88 4.34
CA LYS A 77 -1.07 11.33 4.27
C LYS A 77 -0.27 12.09 5.32
N GLU A 78 -0.11 11.52 6.50
CA GLU A 78 0.67 12.05 7.61
C GLU A 78 2.16 12.13 7.24
N THR A 79 2.65 11.14 6.51
CA THR A 79 4.02 11.10 6.00
C THR A 79 4.25 12.20 4.98
N ARG A 80 3.31 12.31 4.02
CA ARG A 80 3.32 13.31 2.95
C ARG A 80 3.19 14.75 3.48
N ASN A 81 2.33 14.93 4.48
CA ASN A 81 2.11 16.23 5.16
C ASN A 81 3.19 16.53 6.21
N GLN A 82 4.18 15.64 6.40
CA GLN A 82 5.25 15.77 7.38
C GLN A 82 4.74 16.06 8.81
N SER A 83 3.58 15.52 9.17
CA SER A 83 2.93 15.79 10.46
C SER A 83 3.75 15.25 11.65
N ARG A 84 4.61 14.26 11.40
CA ARG A 84 5.61 13.77 12.34
C ARG A 84 6.97 13.73 11.67
N MET A 85 7.98 14.29 12.32
CA MET A 85 9.32 14.43 11.73
C MET A 85 10.16 13.15 11.83
N ASP A 86 9.92 12.30 12.83
CA ASP A 86 10.75 11.15 13.19
C ASP A 86 10.28 9.81 12.60
N VAL A 87 9.08 9.80 12.01
CA VAL A 87 8.42 8.59 11.50
C VAL A 87 7.85 8.79 10.12
N ALA A 88 8.06 7.82 9.23
CA ALA A 88 7.40 7.72 7.95
C ALA A 88 6.68 6.38 7.85
N GLU A 89 5.45 6.40 7.39
CA GLU A 89 4.64 5.23 7.09
C GLU A 89 4.50 5.12 5.58
N ILE A 90 4.99 4.01 5.03
CA ILE A 90 5.05 3.77 3.59
C ILE A 90 4.39 2.46 3.23
N LEU A 91 3.80 2.42 2.05
CA LEU A 91 3.24 1.24 1.44
C LEU A 91 4.31 0.63 0.53
N ILE A 92 4.65 -0.63 0.77
CA ILE A 92 5.61 -1.38 -0.05
C ILE A 92 4.94 -2.59 -0.70
N LEU A 93 5.44 -2.96 -1.88
CA LEU A 93 5.21 -4.25 -2.52
C LEU A 93 6.41 -5.16 -2.20
N THR A 94 6.16 -6.31 -1.57
CA THR A 94 7.23 -7.22 -1.15
C THR A 94 6.85 -8.69 -1.36
N THR A 95 7.86 -9.51 -1.63
CA THR A 95 7.78 -10.99 -1.63
C THR A 95 8.16 -11.57 -0.26
N ASP A 96 8.67 -10.76 0.68
CA ASP A 96 9.05 -11.23 2.01
C ASP A 96 7.80 -11.37 2.87
N PHE A 97 7.52 -12.61 3.31
CA PHE A 97 6.40 -12.96 4.19
C PHE A 97 6.79 -12.99 5.68
N GLY A 98 8.05 -12.74 6.02
CA GLY A 98 8.53 -12.62 7.40
C GLY A 98 7.93 -11.43 8.16
N CYS A 99 8.23 -11.37 9.46
CA CYS A 99 7.90 -10.23 10.30
C CYS A 99 8.98 -9.15 10.11
N ILE A 100 8.60 -8.01 9.53
CA ILE A 100 9.53 -6.91 9.19
C ILE A 100 9.83 -6.09 10.46
N ASN A 101 10.72 -6.61 11.30
CA ASN A 101 11.39 -5.87 12.39
C ASN A 101 12.88 -5.71 12.08
N ARG A 102 13.20 -5.25 10.86
CA ARG A 102 14.60 -5.07 10.43
C ARG A 102 15.14 -3.73 10.89
N THR A 103 16.36 -3.74 11.44
CA THR A 103 17.14 -2.53 11.65
C THR A 103 18.00 -2.29 10.42
N LEU A 104 17.88 -1.11 9.83
CA LEU A 104 18.72 -0.66 8.72
C LEU A 104 19.66 0.43 9.23
N SER A 105 20.94 0.33 8.89
CA SER A 105 21.93 1.37 9.17
C SER A 105 22.26 2.08 7.87
N VAL A 106 22.10 3.40 7.85
CA VAL A 106 22.34 4.24 6.68
C VAL A 106 23.26 5.38 7.09
N SER A 107 24.37 5.54 6.38
CA SER A 107 25.27 6.70 6.55
C SER A 107 24.78 7.84 5.68
N ILE A 108 24.48 8.98 6.31
CA ILE A 108 24.00 10.19 5.62
C ILE A 108 25.16 11.20 5.58
N GLY A 109 25.75 11.35 4.40
CA GLY A 109 26.89 12.23 4.14
C GLY A 109 28.24 11.65 4.59
N VAL A 110 29.26 11.89 3.78
CA VAL A 110 30.65 11.97 4.27
C VAL A 110 30.83 13.43 4.66
N MET A 111 31.23 13.72 5.90
CA MET A 111 31.73 15.07 6.18
C MET A 111 33.01 15.24 5.37
N GLU A 112 32.95 16.01 4.28
CA GLU A 112 34.16 16.54 3.65
C GLU A 112 34.84 17.44 4.70
N THR A 113 35.91 16.90 5.30
CA THR A 113 36.83 17.63 6.19
C THR A 113 37.68 18.61 5.43
#